data_AF-A0A6N8BJK5-F1
#
_entry.id   AF-A0A6N8BJK5-F1
#
_cell.length_a   1.000
_cell.length_b   1.000
_cell.length_c   1.000
_cell.angle_alpha   90.00
_cell.angle_beta   90.00
_cell.angle_gamma   90.00
#
_symmetry.space_group_name_H-M   'P 1'
#
loop_
_entity.id
_entity.type
_entity.pdbx_description
1 polymer ?
#
loop_
_entity_poly.entity_id
_entity_poly.type
_entity_poly.pdbx_seq_one_letter_code
_entity_poly.pdbx_strand_id
1 'polypeptide(L)'
;MEKDFQILYSKMYPKLVRQAAFVLGDRAVAEDMAQEALLRLHKIGMSTIDNHPAWLSKVTNNLCFSYMRSEGSRRRREQTVLENSAEDTFFQATASAESTALNREEFRIIHKALKKLQPRDRMVLLMKFSGYKYDEIAATVEINRNSVGTILARARKKFKQEYELICPIT
;
A
#
# COMPACT_ATOMS: atom_id res chain seq x y z
N MET A 1 2.76 30.63 0.31
CA MET A 1 2.31 29.56 1.24
C MET A 1 1.06 28.84 0.73
N GLU A 2 -0.12 29.45 0.69
CA GLU A 2 -1.35 28.75 0.24
C GLU A 2 -1.26 28.25 -1.22
N LYS A 3 -0.77 29.10 -2.15
CA LYS A 3 -0.58 28.72 -3.56
C LYS A 3 0.46 27.62 -3.77
N ASP A 4 1.56 27.65 -3.01
CA ASP A 4 2.63 26.65 -3.11
C ASP A 4 2.13 25.28 -2.64
N PHE A 5 1.30 25.26 -1.59
CA PHE A 5 0.66 24.05 -1.11
C PHE A 5 -0.33 23.49 -2.13
N GLN A 6 -1.14 24.33 -2.78
CA GLN A 6 -2.06 23.88 -3.84
C GLN A 6 -1.33 23.24 -5.03
N ILE A 7 -0.21 23.83 -5.46
CA ILE A 7 0.64 23.26 -6.52
C ILE A 7 1.23 21.92 -6.08
N LEU A 8 1.75 21.83 -4.86
CA LEU A 8 2.26 20.58 -4.32
C LEU A 8 1.16 19.52 -4.21
N TYR A 9 -0.02 19.90 -3.70
CA TYR A 9 -1.18 19.03 -3.52
C TYR A 9 -1.60 18.42 -4.86
N SER A 10 -1.88 19.25 -5.86
CA SER A 10 -2.31 18.79 -7.19
C SER A 10 -1.30 17.84 -7.84
N LYS A 11 0.00 18.07 -7.62
CA LYS A 11 1.07 17.22 -8.15
C LYS A 11 1.23 15.90 -7.38
N MET A 12 1.13 15.95 -6.06
CA MET A 12 1.45 14.80 -5.19
C MET A 12 0.26 13.91 -4.93
N TYR A 13 -0.94 14.47 -4.77
CA TYR A 13 -2.14 13.73 -4.41
C TYR A 13 -2.37 12.50 -5.32
N PRO A 14 -2.40 12.61 -6.67
CA PRO A 14 -2.60 11.44 -7.52
C PRO A 14 -1.51 10.37 -7.37
N LYS A 15 -0.26 10.77 -7.08
CA LYS A 15 0.85 9.83 -6.86
C LYS A 15 0.70 9.07 -5.55
N LEU A 16 0.31 9.77 -4.49
CA LEU A 16 0.09 9.18 -3.17
C LEU A 16 -1.11 8.25 -3.17
N VAL A 17 -2.20 8.62 -3.85
CA VAL A 17 -3.37 7.75 -4.04
C VAL A 17 -2.98 6.46 -4.74
N ARG A 18 -2.22 6.51 -5.84
CA ARG A 18 -1.75 5.30 -6.53
C ARG A 18 -0.88 4.42 -5.65
N GLN A 19 0.02 5.03 -4.90
CA GLN A 19 0.90 4.32 -3.97
C GLN A 19 0.08 3.62 -2.88
N ALA A 20 -0.85 4.33 -2.23
CA ALA A 20 -1.72 3.76 -1.20
C ALA A 20 -2.65 2.70 -1.77
N ALA A 21 -3.18 2.92 -2.97
CA ALA A 21 -4.02 1.98 -3.72
C ALA A 21 -3.30 0.64 -3.96
N PHE A 22 -2.02 0.68 -4.32
CA PHE A 22 -1.22 -0.53 -4.48
C PHE A 22 -1.02 -1.30 -3.18
N VAL A 23 -0.92 -0.59 -2.05
CA VAL A 23 -0.74 -1.24 -0.75
C VAL A 23 -2.05 -1.82 -0.22
N LEU A 24 -3.16 -1.08 -0.39
CA LEU A 24 -4.43 -1.36 0.27
C LEU A 24 -5.41 -2.17 -0.60
N GLY A 25 -5.40 -1.96 -1.92
CA GLY A 25 -6.37 -2.57 -2.82
C GLY A 25 -7.77 -1.95 -2.75
N ASP A 26 -7.90 -0.76 -2.15
CA ASP A 26 -9.15 -0.01 -1.98
C ASP A 26 -8.90 1.47 -2.29
N ARG A 27 -9.75 2.09 -3.13
CA ARG A 27 -9.59 3.48 -3.55
C ARG A 27 -9.93 4.48 -2.47
N ALA A 28 -11.07 4.29 -1.83
CA ALA A 28 -11.60 5.27 -0.90
C ALA A 28 -10.63 5.40 0.26
N VAL A 29 -10.18 4.26 0.80
CA VAL A 29 -9.18 4.24 1.85
C VAL A 29 -7.84 4.82 1.36
N ALA A 30 -7.42 4.54 0.13
CA ALA A 30 -6.19 5.10 -0.43
C ALA A 30 -6.24 6.64 -0.59
N GLU A 31 -7.39 7.17 -1.01
CA GLU A 31 -7.65 8.61 -1.08
C GLU A 31 -7.56 9.24 0.31
N ASP A 32 -8.18 8.63 1.33
CA ASP A 32 -8.10 9.09 2.72
C ASP A 32 -6.66 9.12 3.23
N MET A 33 -5.86 8.06 2.98
CA MET A 33 -4.46 8.00 3.41
C MET A 33 -3.62 9.10 2.74
N ALA A 34 -3.87 9.37 1.45
CA ALA A 34 -3.17 10.41 0.71
C ALA A 34 -3.54 11.83 1.21
N GLN A 35 -4.83 12.07 1.47
CA GLN A 35 -5.30 13.35 2.03
C GLN A 35 -4.71 13.58 3.41
N GLU A 36 -4.76 12.58 4.30
CA GLU A 36 -4.22 12.68 5.66
C GLU A 36 -2.71 12.98 5.64
N ALA A 37 -1.93 12.36 4.74
CA ALA A 37 -0.51 12.65 4.61
C ALA A 37 -0.23 14.12 4.22
N LEU A 38 -1.00 14.65 3.25
CA LEU A 38 -0.90 16.05 2.83
C LEU A 38 -1.37 17.03 3.90
N LEU A 39 -2.45 16.69 4.64
CA LEU A 39 -2.93 17.49 5.77
C LEU A 39 -1.90 17.54 6.90
N ARG A 40 -1.19 16.44 7.17
CA ARG A 40 -0.07 16.45 8.14
C ARG A 40 1.03 17.39 7.70
N LEU A 41 1.42 17.38 6.43
CA LEU A 41 2.42 18.31 5.91
C LEU A 41 1.95 19.77 6.05
N HIS A 42 0.69 20.03 5.73
CA HIS A 42 0.10 21.36 5.87
C HIS A 42 0.15 21.85 7.33
N LYS A 43 -0.21 20.98 8.29
CA LYS A 43 -0.22 21.30 9.72
C LYS A 43 1.17 21.56 10.31
N ILE A 44 2.19 20.80 9.91
CA ILE A 44 3.57 21.01 10.39
C ILE A 44 4.26 22.19 9.69
N GLY A 45 3.75 22.60 8.53
CA GLY A 45 4.32 23.66 7.70
C GLY A 45 5.30 23.12 6.66
N MET A 46 5.13 23.50 5.39
CA MET A 46 5.95 22.97 4.29
C MET A 46 7.45 23.24 4.46
N SER A 47 7.82 24.35 5.08
CA SER A 47 9.22 24.73 5.29
C SER A 47 9.97 23.83 6.27
N THR A 48 9.28 22.96 7.03
CA THR A 48 9.95 22.05 7.97
C THR A 48 10.52 20.81 7.30
N ILE A 49 10.17 20.56 6.03
CA ILE A 49 10.57 19.37 5.27
C ILE A 49 11.26 19.79 3.99
N ASP A 50 12.51 19.38 3.81
CA ASP A 50 13.29 19.72 2.61
C ASP A 50 12.83 18.92 1.38
N ASN A 51 12.45 17.65 1.57
CA ASN A 51 12.02 16.74 0.50
C ASN A 51 10.58 16.27 0.72
N HIS A 52 9.61 17.08 0.28
CA HIS A 52 8.19 16.73 0.40
C HIS A 52 7.84 15.40 -0.25
N PRO A 53 8.30 15.07 -1.48
CA PRO A 53 7.97 13.80 -2.10
C PRO A 53 8.38 12.57 -1.28
N ALA A 54 9.62 12.54 -0.78
CA ALA A 54 10.11 11.41 0.01
C ALA A 54 9.37 11.30 1.34
N TRP A 55 9.15 12.43 2.02
CA TRP A 55 8.43 12.46 3.28
C TRP A 55 6.97 12.02 3.12
N LEU A 56 6.25 12.57 2.14
CA LEU A 56 4.85 12.23 1.86
C LEU A 56 4.70 10.75 1.48
N SER A 57 5.63 10.20 0.69
CA SER A 57 5.63 8.78 0.35
C SER A 57 5.82 7.90 1.59
N LYS A 58 6.75 8.25 2.48
CA LYS A 58 6.97 7.51 3.74
C LYS A 58 5.75 7.60 4.66
N VAL A 59 5.18 8.80 4.84
CA VAL A 59 4.00 9.01 5.69
C VAL A 59 2.79 8.26 5.14
N THR A 60 2.54 8.31 3.83
CA THR A 60 1.46 7.55 3.19
C THR A 60 1.61 6.05 3.41
N ASN A 61 2.82 5.50 3.23
CA ASN A 61 3.08 4.09 3.50
C ASN A 61 2.85 3.74 4.98
N ASN A 62 3.33 4.56 5.91
CA ASN A 62 3.13 4.35 7.33
C ASN A 62 1.63 4.32 7.70
N LEU A 63 0.84 5.24 7.13
CA LEU A 63 -0.61 5.27 7.29
C LEU A 63 -1.26 3.98 6.77
N CYS A 64 -0.90 3.54 5.55
CA CYS A 64 -1.40 2.30 4.97
C CYS A 64 -1.06 1.08 5.83
N PHE A 65 0.19 0.96 6.30
CA PHE A 65 0.62 -0.17 7.12
C PHE A 65 -0.04 -0.15 8.51
N SER A 66 -0.27 1.03 9.07
CA SER A 66 -1.05 1.16 10.30
C SER A 66 -2.49 0.70 10.10
N TYR A 67 -3.12 1.11 8.98
CA TYR A 67 -4.46 0.67 8.60
C TYR A 67 -4.55 -0.85 8.40
N MET A 68 -3.58 -1.46 7.70
CA MET A 68 -3.53 -2.91 7.52
C MET A 68 -3.42 -3.67 8.86
N ARG A 69 -2.68 -3.12 9.82
CA ARG A 69 -2.53 -3.71 11.16
C ARG A 69 -3.83 -3.64 11.96
N SER A 70 -4.54 -2.51 11.91
CA SER A 70 -5.81 -2.34 12.60
C SER A 70 -6.90 -3.22 11.97
N GLU A 71 -6.99 -3.26 10.65
CA GLU A 71 -7.91 -4.15 9.92
C GLU A 71 -7.65 -5.62 10.20
N GLY A 72 -6.38 -6.05 10.17
CA GLY A 72 -6.01 -7.42 10.53
C GLY A 72 -6.38 -7.78 11.96
N SER A 73 -6.33 -6.81 12.89
CA SER A 73 -6.77 -7.01 14.27
C SER A 73 -8.28 -7.08 14.40
N ARG A 74 -9.02 -6.26 13.63
CA ARG A 74 -10.47 -6.26 13.59
C ARG A 74 -11.04 -7.55 12.97
N ARG A 75 -10.53 -7.98 11.81
CA ARG A 75 -10.95 -9.24 11.16
C ARG A 75 -10.64 -10.50 11.95
N ARG A 76 -9.57 -10.50 12.77
CA ARG A 76 -9.30 -11.58 13.74
C ARG A 76 -10.35 -11.64 14.86
N ARG A 77 -10.99 -10.51 15.19
CA ARG A 77 -12.06 -10.42 16.19
C ARG A 77 -13.44 -10.69 15.57
N GLU A 78 -13.66 -10.26 14.33
CA GLU A 78 -14.92 -10.31 13.60
C GLU A 78 -14.94 -11.47 12.59
N GLN A 79 -14.62 -12.71 12.99
CA GLN A 79 -14.50 -13.83 12.06
C GLN A 79 -15.84 -14.27 11.43
N THR A 80 -16.55 -13.42 10.68
CA THR A 80 -17.58 -13.77 9.69
C THR A 80 -17.84 -12.56 8.76
N VAL A 81 -18.11 -12.87 7.51
CA VAL A 81 -18.73 -12.05 6.45
C VAL A 81 -17.78 -11.50 5.37
N LEU A 82 -18.13 -11.97 4.16
CA LEU A 82 -17.71 -11.65 2.81
C LEU A 82 -17.48 -10.16 2.55
N GLU A 83 -16.56 -9.87 1.63
CA GLU A 83 -16.83 -8.92 0.54
C GLU A 83 -15.77 -9.04 -0.55
N ASN A 84 -16.22 -9.38 -1.76
CA ASN A 84 -15.49 -9.27 -3.03
C ASN A 84 -16.53 -8.83 -4.07
N SER A 85 -16.66 -7.52 -4.31
CA SER A 85 -17.47 -7.01 -5.43
C SER A 85 -17.10 -5.60 -5.92
N ALA A 86 -16.22 -4.85 -5.26
CA ALA A 86 -15.88 -3.46 -5.65
C ALA A 86 -14.56 -3.33 -6.46
N GLU A 87 -13.85 -4.44 -6.71
CA GLU A 87 -12.43 -4.40 -7.07
C GLU A 87 -12.15 -4.19 -8.57
N ASP A 88 -12.99 -4.70 -9.46
CA ASP A 88 -12.75 -4.58 -10.90
C ASP A 88 -12.88 -3.12 -11.39
N THR A 89 -13.72 -2.31 -10.74
CA THR A 89 -13.83 -0.86 -11.02
C THR A 89 -12.65 -0.05 -10.46
N PHE A 90 -12.08 -0.50 -9.34
CA PHE A 90 -10.96 0.18 -8.68
C PHE A 90 -9.70 0.23 -9.55
N PHE A 91 -9.30 -0.92 -10.12
CA PHE A 91 -8.08 -1.00 -10.94
C PHE A 91 -8.20 -0.26 -12.26
N GLN A 92 -9.43 -0.06 -12.77
CA GLN A 92 -9.69 0.79 -13.94
C GLN A 92 -9.51 2.29 -13.64
N ALA A 93 -9.76 2.71 -12.41
CA ALA A 93 -9.81 4.12 -12.03
C ALA A 93 -8.47 4.66 -11.48
N THR A 94 -7.61 3.82 -10.90
CA THR A 94 -6.31 4.23 -10.31
C THR A 94 -5.18 4.36 -11.31
N ALA A 95 -5.34 3.83 -12.51
CA ALA A 95 -4.42 3.95 -13.61
C ALA A 95 -4.40 5.39 -14.17
N SER A 96 -3.21 5.97 -14.32
CA SER A 96 -3.04 7.29 -14.96
C SER A 96 -3.57 7.26 -16.40
N ALA A 97 -3.82 8.42 -17.00
CA ALA A 97 -4.01 8.54 -18.45
C ALA A 97 -2.82 7.94 -19.24
N GLU A 98 -1.63 7.87 -18.64
CA GLU A 98 -0.41 7.26 -19.18
C GLU A 98 -0.27 5.75 -18.90
N SER A 99 -1.14 5.15 -18.10
CA SER A 99 -1.04 3.72 -17.76
C SER A 99 -1.74 2.86 -18.82
N THR A 100 -0.95 2.09 -19.58
CA THR A 100 -1.45 1.15 -20.60
C THR A 100 -2.37 0.09 -19.99
N ALA A 101 -3.25 -0.51 -20.81
CA ALA A 101 -4.12 -1.60 -20.38
C ALA A 101 -3.33 -2.80 -19.81
N LEU A 102 -2.14 -3.07 -20.35
CA LEU A 102 -1.23 -4.11 -19.88
C LEU A 102 -0.79 -3.87 -18.43
N ASN A 103 -0.41 -2.63 -18.08
CA ASN A 103 -0.01 -2.29 -16.70
C ASN A 103 -1.17 -2.45 -15.70
N ARG A 104 -2.42 -2.28 -16.14
CA ARG A 104 -3.62 -2.46 -15.29
C ARG A 104 -3.86 -3.93 -14.97
N GLU A 105 -3.74 -4.79 -15.98
CA GLU A 105 -3.95 -6.23 -15.82
C GLU A 105 -2.86 -6.85 -14.94
N GLU A 106 -1.59 -6.48 -15.15
CA GLU A 106 -0.50 -6.91 -14.26
C GLU A 106 -0.75 -6.50 -12.81
N PHE A 107 -1.15 -5.25 -12.57
CA PHE A 107 -1.44 -4.75 -11.23
C PHE A 107 -2.59 -5.53 -10.56
N ARG A 108 -3.63 -5.86 -11.34
CA ARG A 108 -4.76 -6.69 -10.88
C ARG A 108 -4.29 -8.09 -10.50
N ILE A 109 -3.47 -8.73 -11.33
CA ILE A 109 -2.90 -10.06 -11.07
C ILE A 109 -2.03 -10.03 -9.80
N ILE A 110 -1.15 -9.03 -9.65
CA ILE A 110 -0.31 -8.84 -8.46
C ILE A 110 -1.18 -8.73 -7.20
N HIS A 111 -2.23 -7.89 -7.23
CA HIS A 111 -3.11 -7.75 -6.07
C HIS A 111 -3.86 -9.03 -5.73
N LYS A 112 -4.35 -9.76 -6.74
CA LYS A 112 -5.00 -11.06 -6.52
C LYS A 112 -4.04 -12.05 -5.86
N ALA A 113 -2.81 -12.14 -6.34
CA ALA A 113 -1.78 -12.98 -5.72
C ALA A 113 -1.46 -12.54 -4.28
N LEU A 114 -1.29 -11.24 -4.04
CA LEU A 114 -1.05 -10.70 -2.69
C LEU A 114 -2.18 -11.04 -1.71
N LYS A 115 -3.44 -11.04 -2.15
CA LYS A 115 -4.60 -11.38 -1.30
C LYS A 115 -4.65 -12.85 -0.88
N LYS A 116 -3.94 -13.73 -1.58
CA LYS A 116 -3.81 -15.15 -1.23
C LYS A 116 -2.78 -15.41 -0.13
N LEU A 117 -1.97 -14.40 0.23
CA LEU A 117 -1.05 -14.49 1.36
C LEU A 117 -1.79 -14.26 2.68
N GLN A 118 -1.24 -14.82 3.75
CA GLN A 118 -1.65 -14.45 5.10
C GLN A 118 -1.47 -12.94 5.30
N PRO A 119 -2.39 -12.23 6.00
CA PRO A 119 -2.35 -10.77 6.12
C PRO A 119 -1.00 -10.23 6.60
N ARG A 120 -0.39 -10.91 7.58
CA ARG A 120 0.94 -10.59 8.10
C ARG A 120 2.04 -10.74 7.05
N ASP A 121 2.03 -11.82 6.28
CA ASP A 121 3.03 -12.11 5.26
C ASP A 121 2.96 -11.10 4.12
N ARG A 122 1.73 -10.76 3.70
CA ARG A 122 1.46 -9.70 2.72
C ARG A 122 2.03 -8.36 3.19
N MET A 123 1.76 -7.98 4.44
CA MET A 123 2.24 -6.72 5.01
C MET A 123 3.76 -6.67 5.08
N VAL A 124 4.42 -7.72 5.58
CA VAL A 124 5.89 -7.82 5.64
C VAL A 124 6.51 -7.74 4.24
N LEU A 125 5.91 -8.40 3.25
CA LEU A 125 6.37 -8.36 1.87
C LEU A 125 6.27 -6.95 1.28
N LEU A 126 5.10 -6.31 1.39
CA LEU A 126 4.86 -4.95 0.91
C LEU A 126 5.82 -3.95 1.57
N MET A 127 5.97 -3.98 2.89
CA MET A 127 6.92 -3.12 3.60
C MET A 127 8.35 -3.28 3.08
N LYS A 128 8.78 -4.52 2.82
CA LYS A 128 10.12 -4.77 2.31
C LYS A 128 10.31 -4.21 0.89
N PHE A 129 9.31 -4.35 0.02
CA PHE A 129 9.33 -3.75 -1.32
C PHE A 129 9.26 -2.21 -1.26
N SER A 130 8.60 -1.64 -0.26
CA SER A 130 8.59 -0.20 0.01
C SER A 130 9.88 0.32 0.67
N GLY A 131 10.95 -0.49 0.76
CA GLY A 131 12.27 -0.06 1.20
C GLY A 131 12.51 -0.07 2.72
N TYR A 132 11.60 -0.61 3.53
CA TYR A 132 11.75 -0.64 4.98
C TYR A 132 12.86 -1.62 5.40
N LYS A 133 13.58 -1.24 6.47
CA LYS A 133 14.59 -2.08 7.13
C LYS A 133 13.92 -3.15 7.99
N TYR A 134 14.66 -4.20 8.31
CA TYR A 134 14.12 -5.33 9.10
C TYR A 134 13.64 -4.88 10.48
N ASP A 135 14.35 -3.93 11.10
CA ASP A 135 13.97 -3.34 12.38
C ASP A 135 12.63 -2.59 12.32
N GLU A 136 12.43 -1.79 11.27
CA GLU A 136 11.17 -1.07 11.07
C GLU A 136 10.00 -2.02 10.78
N ILE A 137 10.25 -3.09 10.00
CA ILE A 137 9.25 -4.13 9.72
C ILE A 137 8.86 -4.85 11.01
N ALA A 138 9.85 -5.26 11.80
CA ALA A 138 9.64 -5.98 13.05
C ALA A 138 8.81 -5.15 14.04
N ALA A 139 9.16 -3.87 14.20
CA ALA A 139 8.42 -2.94 15.06
C ALA A 139 6.99 -2.71 14.56
N THR A 140 6.81 -2.51 13.25
CA THR A 140 5.50 -2.20 12.67
C THR A 140 4.57 -3.41 12.71
N VAL A 141 5.09 -4.63 12.60
CA VAL A 141 4.31 -5.88 12.56
C VAL A 141 4.23 -6.56 13.94
N GLU A 142 4.93 -6.02 14.93
CA GLU A 142 5.01 -6.53 16.32
C GLU A 142 5.50 -7.98 16.38
N ILE A 143 6.64 -8.25 15.74
CA ILE A 143 7.29 -9.56 15.69
C ILE A 143 8.77 -9.45 16.07
N ASN A 144 9.38 -10.59 16.41
CA ASN A 144 10.83 -10.63 16.59
C ASN A 144 11.54 -10.32 15.26
N ARG A 145 12.55 -9.44 15.30
CA ARG A 145 13.40 -9.07 14.16
C ARG A 145 13.95 -10.30 13.41
N ASN A 146 14.36 -11.33 14.13
CA ASN A 146 14.93 -12.55 13.55
C ASN A 146 13.89 -13.34 12.73
N SER A 147 12.60 -13.16 13.01
CA SER A 147 11.51 -13.80 12.25
C SER A 147 11.23 -13.14 10.90
N VAL A 148 11.68 -11.89 10.68
CA VAL A 148 11.38 -11.12 9.46
C VAL A 148 11.90 -11.83 8.22
N GLY A 149 13.13 -12.36 8.25
CA GLY A 149 13.73 -13.08 7.13
C GLY A 149 12.94 -14.32 6.72
N THR A 150 12.56 -15.15 7.70
CA THR A 150 11.77 -16.36 7.49
C THR A 150 10.38 -16.05 6.94
N ILE A 151 9.72 -15.03 7.47
CA ILE A 151 8.40 -14.59 6.98
C ILE A 151 8.53 -14.07 5.54
N LEU A 152 9.54 -13.28 5.23
CA LEU A 152 9.78 -12.79 3.87
C LEU A 152 10.02 -13.93 2.88
N ALA A 153 10.84 -14.92 3.25
CA ALA A 153 11.10 -16.08 2.40
C ALA A 153 9.82 -16.85 2.09
N ARG A 154 9.00 -17.12 3.13
CA ARG A 154 7.69 -17.76 2.97
C ARG A 154 6.74 -16.92 2.12
N ALA A 155 6.64 -15.63 2.39
CA ALA A 155 5.76 -14.70 1.67
C ALA A 155 6.12 -14.63 0.19
N ARG A 156 7.41 -14.50 -0.15
CA ARG A 156 7.89 -14.52 -1.54
C ARG A 156 7.56 -15.82 -2.25
N LYS A 157 7.81 -16.97 -1.60
CA LYS A 157 7.51 -18.28 -2.18
C LYS A 157 6.02 -18.41 -2.49
N LYS A 158 5.16 -18.06 -1.53
CA LYS A 158 3.70 -18.12 -1.71
C LYS A 158 3.22 -17.14 -2.77
N PHE A 159 3.72 -15.90 -2.76
CA PHE A 159 3.37 -14.91 -3.79
C PHE A 159 3.73 -15.39 -5.20
N LYS A 160 4.93 -15.93 -5.39
CA LYS A 160 5.36 -16.48 -6.68
C LYS A 160 4.42 -17.58 -7.17
N GLN A 161 4.09 -18.54 -6.30
CA GLN A 161 3.16 -19.63 -6.62
C GLN A 161 1.78 -19.10 -7.03
N GLU A 162 1.21 -18.17 -6.26
CA GLU A 162 -0.11 -17.62 -6.57
C GLU A 162 -0.10 -16.75 -7.83
N TYR A 163 0.98 -16.00 -8.04
CA TYR A 163 1.17 -15.20 -9.25
C TYR A 163 1.24 -16.07 -10.51
N GLU A 164 2.01 -17.15 -10.47
CA GLU A 164 2.13 -18.12 -11.59
C GLU A 164 0.82 -18.85 -11.89
N LEU A 165 -0.04 -19.07 -10.88
CA LEU A 165 -1.36 -19.67 -11.08
C LEU A 165 -2.37 -18.71 -11.72
N ILE A 166 -2.25 -17.41 -11.45
CA ILE A 166 -3.20 -16.38 -11.90
C ILE A 166 -2.77 -15.76 -13.22
N CYS A 167 -1.46 -15.63 -13.45
CA CYS A 167 -0.92 -15.14 -14.71
C CYS A 167 -0.95 -16.29 -15.73
N PRO A 168 -1.83 -16.25 -16.75
CA PRO A 168 -1.75 -17.23 -17.82
C PRO A 168 -0.40 -17.01 -18.51
N ILE A 169 0.46 -18.03 -18.46
CA ILE A 169 1.71 -18.03 -19.20
C ILE A 169 1.33 -17.95 -20.69
N THR A 170 1.85 -16.94 -21.40
CA THR A 170 1.85 -16.89 -22.87
C THR A 170 2.63 -18.07 -23.45
#